data_AF-A0AAX3LKH7-F1
#
_entry.id   AF-A0AAX3LKH7-F1
#
_cell.length_a   1.000
_cell.length_b   1.000
_cell.length_c   1.000
_cell.angle_alpha   90.00
_cell.angle_beta   90.00
_cell.angle_gamma   90.00
#
_symmetry.space_group_name_H-M   'P 1'
#
loop_
_entity.id
_entity.type
_entity.pdbx_description
1 polymer ?
#
loop_
_entity_poly.entity_id
_entity_poly.type
_entity_poly.pdbx_seq_one_letter_code
_entity_poly.pdbx_strand_id
1 'polypeptide(L)'
;MLSSLAQAQGLPTLEDPSRGTGSGIMDTLRNYGYDIVMLIALLVVASMFVGVCYHAYGTYAEIHTGRKTWGQFGLTVAVGAVLLVVGIWLLTEATGVL
;
A
#
# COMPACT_ATOMS: atom_id res chain seq x y z
N MET A 1 -8.41 -44.06 17.40
CA MET A 1 -7.82 -42.70 17.33
C MET A 1 -7.57 -42.34 15.88
N LEU A 2 -8.66 -42.25 15.12
CA LEU A 2 -8.63 -42.11 13.67
C LEU A 2 -8.84 -40.65 13.29
N SER A 3 -7.81 -40.09 12.67
CA SER A 3 -7.96 -39.36 11.41
C SER A 3 -8.44 -37.91 11.41
N SER A 4 -8.09 -37.08 12.41
CA SER A 4 -8.03 -35.62 12.15
C SER A 4 -6.92 -35.24 11.16
N LEU A 5 -5.91 -36.11 11.00
CA LEU A 5 -4.85 -35.98 10.00
C LEU A 5 -5.28 -36.38 8.57
N ALA A 6 -6.47 -36.99 8.40
CA ALA A 6 -6.95 -37.39 7.06
C ALA A 6 -7.68 -36.25 6.31
N GLN A 7 -7.88 -35.09 6.92
CA GLN A 7 -8.69 -33.99 6.35
C GLN A 7 -7.91 -32.94 5.54
N ALA A 8 -6.59 -33.10 5.34
CA ALA A 8 -5.79 -32.12 4.58
C ALA A 8 -4.76 -32.74 3.61
N GLN A 9 -4.80 -34.06 3.38
CA GLN A 9 -3.83 -34.71 2.49
C GLN A 9 -4.09 -34.27 1.03
N GLY A 10 -3.25 -33.37 0.52
CA GLY A 10 -3.37 -32.81 -0.84
C GLY A 10 -4.15 -31.51 -0.95
N LEU A 11 -4.56 -30.89 0.17
CA LEU A 11 -5.08 -29.51 0.14
C LEU A 11 -3.91 -28.50 0.15
N PRO A 12 -4.02 -27.36 -0.56
CA PRO A 12 -3.08 -26.26 -0.42
C PRO A 12 -2.95 -25.85 1.06
N THR A 13 -1.72 -25.72 1.53
CA THR A 13 -1.45 -25.13 2.84
C THR A 13 -1.72 -23.63 2.79
N LEU A 14 -2.28 -23.07 3.85
CA LEU A 14 -2.33 -21.61 3.97
C LEU A 14 -0.91 -21.06 4.09
N GLU A 15 -0.66 -19.94 3.43
CA GLU A 15 0.59 -19.20 3.59
C GLU A 15 0.63 -18.62 5.01
N ASP A 16 1.73 -18.87 5.72
CA ASP A 16 1.96 -18.25 7.02
C ASP A 16 2.05 -16.72 6.87
N PRO A 17 1.62 -15.95 7.89
CA PRO A 17 1.71 -14.49 7.81
C PRO A 17 3.18 -14.05 7.72
N SER A 18 3.44 -12.87 7.14
CA SER A 18 4.81 -12.40 6.83
C SER A 18 5.72 -12.27 8.04
N ARG A 19 5.14 -12.10 9.24
CA ARG A 19 5.82 -12.00 10.54
C ARG A 19 5.83 -13.33 11.32
N GLY A 20 5.39 -14.43 10.71
CA GLY A 20 5.29 -15.77 11.29
C GLY A 20 4.07 -15.97 12.18
N THR A 21 3.76 -17.22 12.55
CA THR A 21 2.54 -17.57 13.30
C THR A 21 2.58 -17.20 14.79
N GLY A 22 3.76 -16.91 15.35
CA GLY A 22 3.92 -16.54 16.76
C GLY A 22 3.72 -17.73 17.72
N SER A 23 3.41 -17.44 18.99
CA SER A 23 3.31 -18.48 20.04
C SER A 23 1.88 -19.01 20.24
N GLY A 24 0.88 -18.41 19.59
CA GLY A 24 -0.52 -18.80 19.73
C GLY A 24 -1.45 -18.11 18.74
N ILE A 25 -2.73 -18.50 18.77
CA ILE A 25 -3.75 -18.09 17.79
C ILE A 25 -3.93 -16.56 17.75
N MET A 26 -3.83 -15.89 18.90
CA MET A 26 -3.96 -14.43 18.97
C MET A 26 -2.82 -13.72 18.22
N ASP A 27 -1.59 -14.23 18.32
CA ASP A 27 -0.43 -13.67 17.61
C ASP A 27 -0.56 -13.94 16.11
N THR A 28 -0.96 -15.15 15.73
CA THR A 28 -1.22 -15.51 14.33
C THR A 28 -2.26 -14.58 13.70
N LEU A 29 -3.36 -14.32 14.40
CA LEU A 29 -4.44 -13.45 13.91
C LEU A 29 -3.96 -11.99 13.77
N ARG A 30 -3.17 -11.49 14.73
CA ARG A 30 -2.57 -10.14 14.66
C ARG A 30 -1.64 -10.01 13.47
N ASN A 31 -0.82 -11.02 13.20
CA ASN A 31 0.14 -11.00 12.10
C ASN A 31 -0.55 -11.08 10.72
N TYR A 32 -1.65 -11.83 10.59
CA TYR A 32 -2.50 -11.72 9.39
C TYR A 32 -3.18 -10.35 9.27
N GLY A 33 -3.59 -9.76 10.40
CA GLY A 33 -4.12 -8.40 10.44
C GLY A 33 -3.12 -7.37 9.91
N TYR A 34 -1.84 -7.50 10.33
CA TYR A 34 -0.74 -6.67 9.82
C TYR A 34 -0.61 -6.79 8.30
N ASP A 35 -0.60 -8.01 7.76
CA ASP A 35 -0.46 -8.24 6.31
C ASP A 35 -1.61 -7.60 5.51
N ILE A 36 -2.85 -7.73 5.99
CA ILE A 36 -4.01 -7.11 5.35
C ILE A 36 -3.89 -5.59 5.36
N VAL A 37 -3.52 -4.99 6.49
CA VAL A 37 -3.32 -3.54 6.58
C VAL A 37 -2.19 -3.08 5.67
N MET A 38 -1.09 -3.82 5.59
CA MET A 38 0.03 -3.53 4.69
C MET A 38 -0.41 -3.53 3.21
N LEU A 39 -1.23 -4.50 2.80
CA LEU A 39 -1.79 -4.54 1.44
C LEU A 39 -2.73 -3.36 1.16
N ILE A 40 -3.54 -2.95 2.14
CA ILE A 40 -4.39 -1.75 2.03
C ILE A 40 -3.52 -0.49 1.92
N ALA A 41 -2.48 -0.36 2.74
CA ALA A 41 -1.55 0.76 2.69
C ALA A 41 -0.89 0.87 1.31
N LEU A 42 -0.48 -0.26 0.72
CA LEU A 42 0.03 -0.30 -0.65
C LEU A 42 -0.98 0.23 -1.67
N LEU A 43 -2.25 -0.18 -1.58
CA LEU A 43 -3.32 0.29 -2.47
C LEU A 43 -3.54 1.81 -2.33
N VAL A 44 -3.49 2.34 -1.11
CA VAL A 44 -3.61 3.78 -0.85
C VAL A 44 -2.43 4.53 -1.49
N VAL A 45 -1.19 4.10 -1.26
CA VAL A 45 0.01 4.74 -1.84
C VAL A 45 -0.04 4.70 -3.37
N ALA A 46 -0.42 3.56 -3.96
CA ALA A 46 -0.59 3.44 -5.40
C ALA A 46 -1.64 4.43 -5.94
N SER A 47 -2.77 4.56 -5.24
CA SER A 47 -3.83 5.51 -5.61
C SER A 47 -3.38 6.96 -5.50
N MET A 48 -2.62 7.31 -4.46
CA MET A 48 -2.01 8.63 -4.31
C MET A 48 -1.06 8.95 -5.47
N PHE A 49 -0.22 7.99 -5.86
CA PHE A 49 0.70 8.14 -6.99
C PHE A 49 -0.05 8.40 -8.29
N VAL A 50 -1.10 7.62 -8.57
CA VAL A 50 -1.97 7.82 -9.74
C VAL A 50 -2.59 9.22 -9.72
N GLY A 51 -3.06 9.70 -8.56
CA GLY A 51 -3.59 11.05 -8.41
C GLY A 51 -2.56 12.15 -8.75
N VAL A 52 -1.32 12.01 -8.28
CA VAL A 52 -0.23 12.95 -8.61
C VAL A 52 0.08 12.94 -10.11
N CYS A 53 0.18 11.75 -10.72
CA CYS A 53 0.38 11.62 -12.16
C CYS A 53 -0.76 12.25 -12.96
N TYR A 54 -2.01 12.08 -12.52
CA TYR A 54 -3.18 12.66 -13.17
C TYR A 54 -3.12 14.20 -13.15
N HIS A 55 -2.79 14.80 -11.99
CA HIS A 55 -2.63 16.25 -11.87
C HIS A 55 -1.46 16.81 -12.70
N ALA A 56 -0.33 16.08 -12.73
CA ALA A 56 0.82 16.44 -13.55
C ALA A 56 0.47 16.38 -15.04
N TYR A 57 -0.19 15.31 -15.48
CA TYR A 57 -0.62 15.13 -16.87
C TYR A 57 -1.59 16.23 -17.32
N GLY A 58 -2.60 16.56 -16.51
CA GLY A 58 -3.52 17.66 -16.82
C GLY A 58 -2.81 19.01 -16.96
N THR A 59 -1.86 19.29 -16.06
CA THR A 59 -1.05 20.53 -16.13
C THR A 59 -0.15 20.54 -17.37
N TYR A 60 0.43 19.39 -17.74
CA TYR A 60 1.24 19.23 -18.95
C TYR A 60 0.43 19.45 -20.23
N ALA A 61 -0.80 18.92 -20.31
CA ALA A 61 -1.70 19.12 -21.44
C ALA A 61 -2.06 20.62 -21.61
N GLU A 62 -2.24 21.33 -20.50
CA GLU A 62 -2.56 22.77 -20.53
C GLU A 62 -1.38 23.65 -20.95
N ILE A 63 -0.13 23.21 -20.76
CA ILE A 63 1.05 23.89 -21.30
C ILE A 63 1.02 23.90 -22.83
N HIS A 64 0.62 22.78 -23.45
CA HIS A 64 0.56 22.65 -24.92
C HIS A 64 -0.54 23.50 -25.55
N THR A 65 -1.53 23.92 -24.75
CA THR A 65 -2.58 24.86 -25.17
C THR A 65 -2.30 26.31 -24.74
N GLY A 66 -1.12 26.58 -24.17
CA GLY A 66 -0.71 27.92 -23.72
C GLY A 66 -1.43 28.42 -22.47
N ARG A 67 -2.21 27.58 -21.78
CA ARG A 67 -3.00 27.97 -20.59
C ARG A 67 -2.21 27.91 -19.29
N LYS A 68 -1.12 27.15 -19.27
CA LYS A 68 -0.22 27.01 -18.11
C LYS A 68 1.24 27.10 -18.51
N THR A 69 2.11 27.29 -17.52
CA THR A 69 3.56 27.39 -17.71
C THR A 69 4.31 26.15 -17.19
N TRP A 70 5.52 25.93 -17.70
CA TRP A 70 6.43 24.91 -17.17
C TRP A 70 6.75 25.08 -15.68
N GLY A 71 6.76 26.32 -15.18
CA GLY A 71 6.92 26.59 -13.74
C GLY A 71 5.76 26.05 -12.91
N GLN A 72 4.51 26.20 -13.40
CA GLN A 72 3.34 25.63 -12.72
C GLN A 72 3.34 24.11 -12.76
N PHE A 73 3.79 23.50 -13.86
CA PHE A 73 4.00 22.05 -13.93
C PHE A 73 5.02 21.57 -12.90
N GLY A 74 6.19 22.22 -12.84
CA GLY A 74 7.22 21.91 -11.86
C GLY A 74 6.71 21.99 -10.42
N LEU A 75 5.91 23.02 -10.11
CA LEU A 75 5.29 23.16 -8.79
C LEU A 75 4.27 22.05 -8.50
N THR A 76 3.40 21.70 -9.45
CA THR A 76 2.46 20.58 -9.30
C THR A 76 3.18 19.27 -9.00
N VAL A 77 4.25 18.96 -9.74
CA VAL A 77 5.05 17.75 -9.53
C VAL A 77 5.78 17.79 -8.19
N ALA A 78 6.38 18.92 -7.82
CA ALA A 78 7.08 19.07 -6.54
C ALA A 78 6.15 18.88 -5.33
N VAL A 79 4.98 19.52 -5.35
CA VAL A 79 3.97 19.35 -4.31
C VAL A 79 3.48 17.90 -4.28
N GLY A 80 3.23 17.30 -5.44
CA GLY A 80 2.86 15.89 -5.54
C GLY A 80 3.90 14.94 -4.93
N ALA A 81 5.19 15.17 -5.19
CA ALA A 81 6.27 14.40 -4.60
C ALA A 81 6.31 14.52 -3.07
N VAL A 82 6.15 15.73 -2.52
CA VAL A 82 6.07 15.94 -1.07
C VAL A 82 4.88 15.21 -0.46
N LEU A 83 3.71 15.27 -1.10
CA LEU A 83 2.51 14.56 -0.64
C LEU A 83 2.73 13.04 -0.60
N LEU A 84 3.43 12.47 -1.59
CA LEU A 84 3.76 11.05 -1.59
C LEU A 84 4.73 10.69 -0.47
N VAL A 85 5.79 11.48 -0.26
CA VAL A 85 6.75 11.25 0.82
C VAL A 85 6.04 11.27 2.17
N VAL A 86 5.23 12.29 2.43
CA VAL A 86 4.48 12.42 3.69
C VAL A 86 3.46 11.29 3.85
N GLY A 87 2.73 10.94 2.79
CA GLY A 87 1.75 9.86 2.83
C GLY A 87 2.36 8.49 3.11
N ILE A 88 3.44 8.15 2.41
CA ILE A 88 4.19 6.91 2.63
C ILE A 88 4.76 6.88 4.05
N TRP A 89 5.33 7.98 4.52
CA TRP A 89 5.88 8.07 5.87
C TRP A 89 4.81 7.84 6.94
N LEU A 90 3.66 8.52 6.85
CA LEU A 90 2.56 8.35 7.80
C LEU A 90 2.01 6.92 7.81
N LEU A 91 1.85 6.30 6.64
CA LEU A 91 1.40 4.91 6.55
C LEU A 91 2.42 3.94 7.13
N THR A 92 3.72 4.20 6.92
CA THR A 92 4.81 3.38 7.49
C THR A 92 4.80 3.45 9.02
N GLU A 93 4.71 4.66 9.58
CA GLU A 93 4.58 4.86 11.03
C GLU A 93 3.32 4.18 11.58
N ALA A 94 2.17 4.32 10.89
CA ALA A 94 0.93 3.67 11.30
C ALA A 94 1.04 2.14 11.30
N THR A 95 1.70 1.55 10.30
CA THR A 95 1.96 0.10 10.28
C THR A 95 2.92 -0.34 11.38
N GLY A 96 3.87 0.52 11.78
CA GLY A 96 4.81 0.22 12.87
C GLY A 96 4.15 0.12 14.26
N VAL A 97 2.98 0.71 14.44
CA VAL A 97 2.18 0.62 15.69
C VAL A 97 1.45 -0.73 15.80
N LEU A 98 1.29 -1.47 14.70
CA LEU A 98 0.57 -2.74 14.61
C LEU A 98 1.47 -3.95 14.97
#